data_AF-A0A8J8C1K3-F1
#
_entry.id   AF-A0A8J8C1K3-F1
#
_cell.length_a   1.000
_cell.length_b   1.000
_cell.length_c   1.000
_cell.angle_alpha   90.00
_cell.angle_beta   90.00
_cell.angle_gamma   90.00
#
_symmetry.space_group_name_H-M   'P 1'
#
loop_
_entity.id
_entity.type
_entity.pdbx_description
1 polymer ?
#
loop_
_entity_poly.entity_id
_entity_poly.type
_entity_poly.pdbx_seq_one_letter_code
_entity_poly.pdbx_strand_id
1 'polypeptide(L)'
;MTTNVENHLKDSRTDELSFQKIKKFTPDIIARFQKMVYSYYREYGRTFPWRETTNPYHILVSEAMLQQTQTERVVQKYHQFITTFPDFCSLARAPLQKILEVWHGLGYNRRAMNLKRTAEIIVTQYHGVLPSDFEVLQTFPGIGKATAG
;
A
#
# COMPACT_ATOMS: atom_id res chain seq x y z
N MET A 1 40.77 -36.50 56.43
CA MET A 1 39.55 -35.75 56.78
C MET A 1 39.75 -34.34 56.25
N THR A 2 39.06 -33.79 55.28
CA THR A 2 37.89 -34.15 54.47
C THR A 2 37.97 -33.27 53.21
N THR A 3 37.61 -33.85 52.08
CA THR A 3 37.45 -33.24 50.75
C THR A 3 36.38 -32.14 50.78
N ASN A 4 36.56 -31.06 50.01
CA ASN A 4 35.42 -30.25 49.55
C ASN A 4 35.69 -29.74 48.13
N VAL A 5 35.29 -30.56 47.17
CA VAL A 5 35.05 -30.19 45.78
C VAL A 5 33.55 -30.35 45.59
N GLU A 6 32.81 -29.25 45.45
CA GLU A 6 31.49 -29.26 44.84
C GLU A 6 31.24 -27.91 44.15
N ASN A 7 31.50 -27.94 42.85
CA ASN A 7 30.89 -27.12 41.81
C ASN A 7 29.44 -27.59 41.60
N HIS A 8 28.63 -26.77 40.90
CA HIS A 8 27.21 -26.95 40.52
C HIS A 8 26.20 -26.46 41.57
N LEU A 9 25.28 -25.51 41.33
CA LEU A 9 24.81 -24.85 40.11
C LEU A 9 24.62 -23.36 40.42
N LYS A 10 25.21 -22.49 39.59
CA LYS A 10 24.70 -21.12 39.46
C LYS A 10 23.33 -21.24 38.79
N ASP A 11 22.29 -20.84 39.50
CA ASP A 11 20.91 -20.83 39.02
C ASP A 11 20.80 -19.96 37.77
N SER A 12 20.83 -20.62 36.62
CA SER A 12 20.71 -20.06 35.28
C SER A 12 19.25 -19.74 34.95
N ARG A 13 18.57 -18.94 35.80
CA ARG A 13 17.16 -18.55 35.63
C ARG A 13 16.83 -17.10 35.99
N THR A 14 17.84 -16.23 36.14
CA THR A 14 17.59 -14.81 36.45
C THR A 14 17.91 -13.83 35.32
N ASP A 15 18.35 -14.30 34.14
CA ASP A 15 18.63 -13.44 32.98
C ASP A 15 17.59 -13.52 31.84
N GLU A 16 16.54 -14.34 31.96
CA GLU A 16 15.49 -14.47 30.92
C GLU A 16 14.25 -13.59 31.14
N LEU A 17 14.19 -12.79 32.22
CA LEU A 17 13.02 -11.95 32.54
C LEU A 17 13.19 -10.45 32.21
N SER A 18 14.28 -10.05 31.54
CA SER A 18 14.60 -8.64 31.27
C SER A 18 14.18 -8.13 29.88
N PHE A 19 13.39 -8.88 29.11
CA PHE A 19 12.79 -8.42 27.84
C PHE A 19 11.28 -8.15 27.89
N GLN A 20 10.60 -8.43 29.01
CA GLN A 20 9.15 -8.25 29.15
C GLN A 20 8.76 -6.96 29.90
N LYS A 21 9.13 -5.80 29.35
CA LYS A 21 8.37 -4.55 29.57
C LYS A 21 8.30 -3.76 28.27
N ILE A 22 7.43 -4.22 27.37
CA ILE A 22 7.00 -3.41 26.22
C ILE A 22 6.47 -2.08 26.78
N LYS A 23 7.18 -0.99 26.50
CA LYS A 23 6.68 0.37 26.75
C LYS A 23 5.36 0.51 25.99
N LYS A 24 4.24 0.60 26.72
CA LYS A 24 2.94 0.90 26.11
C LYS A 24 3.01 2.30 25.49
N PHE A 25 2.69 2.43 24.20
CA PHE A 25 2.52 3.75 23.57
C PHE A 25 1.30 4.42 24.20
N THR A 26 1.53 5.44 25.03
CA THR A 26 0.44 6.21 25.63
C THR A 26 -0.23 7.10 24.58
N PRO A 27 -1.51 7.49 24.75
CA PRO A 27 -2.18 8.40 23.82
C PRO A 27 -1.42 9.71 23.57
N ASP A 28 -0.75 10.25 24.58
CA ASP A 28 0.10 11.45 24.45
C ASP A 28 1.28 11.23 23.50
N ILE A 29 1.98 10.10 23.63
CA ILE A 29 3.12 9.77 22.76
C ILE A 29 2.64 9.60 21.31
N ILE A 30 1.50 8.94 21.10
CA ILE A 30 0.91 8.76 19.75
C ILE A 30 0.54 10.11 19.14
N ALA A 31 -0.16 10.97 19.88
CA ALA A 31 -0.57 12.30 19.41
C ALA A 31 0.63 13.19 19.06
N ARG A 32 1.70 13.14 19.88
CA ARG A 32 2.94 13.88 19.61
C ARG A 32 3.65 13.37 18.35
N PHE A 33 3.71 12.06 18.15
CA PHE A 33 4.29 11.46 16.95
C PHE A 33 3.50 11.86 15.69
N GLN A 34 2.17 11.73 15.71
CA GLN A 34 1.31 12.16 14.60
C GLN A 34 1.50 13.65 14.28
N LYS A 35 1.50 14.51 15.30
CA LYS A 35 1.73 15.95 15.12
C LYS A 35 3.09 16.23 14.47
N MET A 36 4.14 15.51 14.88
CA MET A 36 5.47 15.63 14.28
C MET A 36 5.46 15.24 12.79
N VAL A 37 4.92 14.05 12.46
CA VAL A 37 4.84 13.56 11.07
C VAL A 37 4.02 14.51 10.20
N TYR A 38 2.86 14.97 10.66
CA TYR A 38 2.01 15.87 9.89
C TYR A 38 2.63 17.27 9.72
N SER A 39 3.37 17.77 10.72
CA SER A 39 4.05 19.06 10.60
C SER A 39 5.19 18.98 9.59
N TYR A 40 5.97 17.91 9.65
CA TYR A 40 7.03 17.67 8.66
C TYR A 40 6.46 17.51 7.24
N TYR A 41 5.36 16.76 7.08
CA TYR A 41 4.71 16.60 5.77
C TYR A 41 4.18 17.93 5.21
N ARG A 42 3.65 18.83 6.06
CA ARG A 42 3.21 20.15 5.60
C ARG A 42 4.35 21.02 5.07
N GLU A 43 5.55 20.89 5.62
CA GLU A 43 6.70 21.73 5.26
C GLU A 43 7.55 21.11 4.14
N TYR A 44 7.70 19.78 4.12
CA TYR A 44 8.63 19.06 3.25
C TYR A 44 7.98 17.97 2.38
N GLY A 45 6.65 17.88 2.39
CA GLY A 45 5.90 16.88 1.62
C GLY A 45 6.16 17.00 0.11
N ARG A 46 6.39 15.87 -0.54
CA ARG A 46 6.49 15.81 -2.01
C ARG A 46 5.09 15.88 -2.63
N THR A 47 4.94 16.67 -3.67
CA THR A 47 3.70 16.76 -4.45
C THR A 47 3.74 15.75 -5.59
N PHE A 48 2.64 14.99 -5.76
CA PHE A 48 2.44 14.09 -6.89
C PHE A 48 1.00 14.24 -7.42
N PRO A 49 0.74 14.03 -8.71
CA PRO A 49 -0.60 14.24 -9.30
C PRO A 49 -1.72 13.47 -8.59
N TRP A 50 -1.43 12.26 -8.10
CA TRP A 50 -2.39 11.43 -7.37
C TRP A 50 -2.57 11.82 -5.90
N ARG A 51 -1.76 12.75 -5.36
CA ARG A 51 -1.96 13.34 -4.03
C ARG A 51 -2.89 14.56 -4.06
N GLU A 52 -3.10 15.13 -5.24
CA GLU A 52 -3.93 16.33 -5.45
C GLU A 52 -5.36 15.99 -5.93
N THR A 53 -5.80 14.75 -5.72
CA THR A 53 -7.11 14.27 -6.14
C THR A 53 -7.72 13.35 -5.09
N THR A 54 -9.05 13.38 -5.01
CA THR A 54 -9.86 12.45 -4.22
C THR A 54 -10.60 11.44 -5.09
N ASN A 55 -10.35 11.44 -6.40
CA ASN A 55 -11.02 10.53 -7.33
C ASN A 55 -10.53 9.08 -7.11
N PRO A 56 -11.41 8.13 -6.74
CA PRO A 56 -11.02 6.75 -6.45
C PRO A 56 -10.37 6.02 -7.64
N TYR A 57 -10.78 6.34 -8.88
CA TYR A 57 -10.16 5.77 -10.09
C TYR A 57 -8.69 6.20 -10.20
N HIS A 58 -8.45 7.50 -10.03
CA HIS A 58 -7.12 8.09 -10.13
C HIS A 58 -6.18 7.54 -9.06
N ILE A 59 -6.68 7.41 -7.82
CA ILE A 59 -5.93 6.85 -6.70
C ILE A 59 -5.59 5.37 -6.99
N LEU A 60 -6.57 4.54 -7.36
CA LEU A 60 -6.35 3.12 -7.64
C LEU A 60 -5.35 2.88 -8.79
N VAL A 61 -5.42 3.68 -9.86
CA VAL A 61 -4.44 3.62 -10.95
C VAL A 61 -3.04 3.92 -10.43
N SER A 62 -2.88 4.97 -9.63
CA SER A 62 -1.57 5.35 -9.09
C SER A 62 -0.99 4.28 -8.15
N GLU A 63 -1.82 3.71 -7.27
CA GLU A 63 -1.44 2.61 -6.38
C GLU A 63 -0.98 1.38 -7.17
N ALA A 64 -1.76 0.97 -8.18
CA ALA A 64 -1.39 -0.14 -9.04
C ALA A 64 -0.07 0.11 -9.78
N MET A 65 0.20 1.34 -10.21
CA MET A 65 1.47 1.71 -10.86
C MET A 65 2.66 1.77 -9.92
N LEU A 66 2.48 2.25 -8.68
CA LEU A 66 3.54 2.39 -7.68
C LEU A 66 4.01 1.05 -7.11
N GLN A 67 3.21 -0.01 -7.24
CA GLN A 67 3.64 -1.37 -6.92
C GLN A 67 4.88 -1.76 -7.75
N GLN A 68 6.05 -1.87 -7.11
CA GLN A 68 7.31 -2.29 -7.76
C GLN A 68 7.78 -1.36 -8.91
N THR A 69 7.36 -0.10 -8.94
CA THR A 69 7.87 0.91 -9.90
C THR A 69 8.22 2.21 -9.20
N GLN A 70 9.38 2.78 -9.52
CA GLN A 70 9.84 4.04 -8.93
C GLN A 70 8.94 5.21 -9.32
N THR A 71 8.75 6.13 -8.38
CA THR A 71 7.80 7.24 -8.51
C THR A 71 8.03 8.13 -9.74
N GLU A 72 9.27 8.47 -10.08
CA GLU A 72 9.60 9.33 -11.23
C GLU A 72 9.06 8.76 -12.55
N ARG A 73 9.17 7.44 -12.72
CA ARG A 73 8.64 6.74 -13.89
C ARG A 73 7.12 6.69 -13.89
N VAL A 74 6.51 6.53 -12.71
CA VAL A 74 5.05 6.54 -12.56
C VAL A 74 4.49 7.92 -12.91
N VAL A 75 5.09 9.03 -12.48
CA VAL A 75 4.61 10.39 -12.80
C VAL A 75 4.45 10.59 -14.31
N GLN A 76 5.44 10.18 -15.10
CA GLN A 76 5.40 10.31 -16.56
C GLN A 76 4.28 9.48 -17.20
N LYS A 77 4.06 8.25 -16.72
CA LYS A 77 3.09 7.32 -17.29
C LYS A 77 1.67 7.51 -16.80
N TYR A 78 1.52 7.98 -15.57
CA TYR A 78 0.24 8.21 -14.92
C TYR A 78 -0.64 9.15 -15.75
N HIS A 79 -0.13 10.31 -16.12
CA HIS A 79 -0.87 11.29 -16.92
C HIS A 79 -1.33 10.73 -18.27
N GLN A 80 -0.44 10.02 -18.99
CA GLN A 80 -0.79 9.37 -20.25
C GLN A 80 -1.93 8.36 -20.05
N PHE A 81 -1.84 7.55 -18.99
CA PHE A 81 -2.81 6.50 -18.71
C PHE A 81 -4.19 7.06 -18.37
N ILE A 82 -4.29 7.99 -17.42
CA ILE A 82 -5.58 8.58 -17.03
C ILE A 82 -6.18 9.48 -18.12
N THR A 83 -5.37 10.01 -19.04
CA THR A 83 -5.90 10.76 -20.20
C THR A 83 -6.48 9.78 -21.23
N THR A 84 -5.85 8.63 -21.43
CA THR A 84 -6.30 7.61 -22.39
C THR A 84 -7.52 6.84 -21.86
N PHE A 85 -7.55 6.58 -20.56
CA PHE A 85 -8.62 5.89 -19.87
C PHE A 85 -9.06 6.78 -18.68
N PRO A 86 -10.01 7.70 -18.86
CA PRO A 86 -10.38 8.67 -17.83
C PRO A 86 -11.18 8.10 -16.64
N ASP A 87 -11.69 6.87 -16.75
CA ASP A 87 -12.56 6.27 -15.73
C ASP A 87 -12.55 4.73 -15.79
N PHE A 88 -13.26 4.10 -14.86
CA PHE A 88 -13.42 2.64 -14.85
C PHE A 88 -14.11 2.12 -16.12
N CYS A 89 -15.10 2.85 -16.66
CA CYS A 89 -15.87 2.45 -17.83
C CYS A 89 -15.03 2.38 -19.10
N SER A 90 -14.17 3.36 -19.32
CA SER A 90 -13.24 3.44 -20.46
C SER A 90 -12.15 2.40 -20.33
N LEU A 91 -11.59 2.19 -19.12
CA LEU A 91 -10.59 1.17 -18.88
C LEU A 91 -11.14 -0.26 -19.07
N ALA A 92 -12.34 -0.54 -18.56
CA ALA A 92 -12.98 -1.85 -18.69
C ALA A 92 -13.25 -2.23 -20.15
N ARG A 93 -13.73 -1.25 -20.94
CA ARG A 93 -14.07 -1.44 -22.37
C ARG A 93 -12.85 -1.47 -23.30
N ALA A 94 -11.72 -0.94 -22.87
CA ALA A 94 -10.54 -0.87 -23.71
C ALA A 94 -9.98 -2.27 -24.06
N PRO A 95 -9.51 -2.48 -25.30
CA PRO A 95 -8.79 -3.70 -25.66
C PRO A 95 -7.55 -3.87 -24.79
N LEU A 96 -7.28 -5.10 -24.34
CA LEU A 96 -6.12 -5.38 -23.49
C LEU A 96 -4.81 -4.94 -24.13
N GLN A 97 -4.66 -5.14 -25.45
CA GLN A 97 -3.49 -4.69 -26.20
C GLN A 97 -3.23 -3.19 -26.01
N LYS A 98 -4.28 -2.36 -26.11
CA LYS A 98 -4.15 -0.90 -25.94
C LYS A 98 -3.71 -0.52 -24.53
N ILE A 99 -4.23 -1.22 -23.52
CA ILE A 99 -3.83 -1.02 -22.12
C ILE A 99 -2.34 -1.35 -21.95
N LEU A 100 -1.88 -2.48 -22.51
CA LEU A 100 -0.48 -2.91 -22.42
C LEU A 100 0.48 -1.98 -23.17
N GLU A 101 0.06 -1.40 -24.31
CA GLU A 101 0.81 -0.37 -25.03
C GLU A 101 1.05 0.86 -24.16
N VAL A 102 0.00 1.39 -23.53
CA VAL A 102 0.12 2.58 -22.66
C VAL A 102 0.93 2.26 -21.40
N TRP A 103 0.74 1.05 -20.84
CA TRP A 103 1.47 0.55 -19.66
C TRP A 103 2.95 0.25 -19.93
N HIS A 104 3.35 0.11 -21.19
CA HIS A 104 4.71 -0.27 -21.57
C HIS A 104 5.77 0.61 -20.88
N GLY A 105 6.80 -0.03 -20.33
CA GLY A 105 7.87 0.62 -19.55
C GLY A 105 7.66 0.62 -18.03
N LEU A 106 6.46 0.32 -17.53
CA LEU A 106 6.21 0.15 -16.08
C LEU A 106 6.59 -1.25 -15.56
N GLY A 107 6.75 -2.23 -16.45
CA GLY A 107 7.02 -3.62 -16.07
C GLY A 107 5.82 -4.31 -15.41
N TYR A 108 5.95 -5.62 -15.15
CA TYR A 108 4.93 -6.45 -14.50
C TYR A 108 3.51 -6.26 -15.07
N ASN A 109 3.32 -6.61 -16.35
CA ASN A 109 2.05 -6.46 -17.09
C ASN A 109 0.83 -7.09 -16.39
N ARG A 110 1.06 -8.04 -15.48
CA ARG A 110 0.00 -8.61 -14.62
C ARG A 110 -0.74 -7.55 -13.82
N ARG A 111 -0.09 -6.45 -13.41
CA ARG A 111 -0.74 -5.33 -12.72
C ARG A 111 -1.75 -4.63 -13.63
N ALA A 112 -1.38 -4.35 -14.88
CA ALA A 112 -2.29 -3.77 -15.87
C ALA A 112 -3.50 -4.68 -16.15
N MET A 113 -3.25 -5.98 -16.29
CA MET A 113 -4.30 -6.98 -16.49
C MET A 113 -5.25 -7.07 -15.28
N ASN A 114 -4.71 -7.06 -14.07
CA ASN A 114 -5.51 -7.04 -12.85
C ASN A 114 -6.33 -5.75 -12.73
N LEU A 115 -5.72 -4.59 -13.01
CA LEU A 115 -6.40 -3.31 -12.98
C LEU A 115 -7.58 -3.26 -13.98
N LYS A 116 -7.40 -3.83 -15.18
CA LYS A 116 -8.51 -4.01 -16.15
C LYS A 116 -9.64 -4.87 -15.58
N ARG A 117 -9.31 -6.05 -15.03
CA ARG A 117 -10.32 -6.96 -14.44
C ARG A 117 -11.06 -6.32 -13.27
N THR A 118 -10.35 -5.58 -12.43
CA THR A 118 -10.94 -4.81 -11.35
C THR A 118 -11.89 -3.74 -11.89
N ALA A 119 -11.51 -3.01 -12.94
CA ALA A 119 -12.42 -2.07 -13.61
C ALA A 119 -13.66 -2.75 -14.20
N GLU A 120 -13.53 -3.94 -14.80
CA GLU A 120 -14.65 -4.75 -15.28
C GLU A 120 -15.61 -5.14 -14.15
N ILE A 121 -15.09 -5.61 -13.01
CA ILE A 121 -15.89 -5.93 -11.82
C ILE A 121 -16.63 -4.70 -11.32
N ILE A 122 -15.95 -3.56 -11.18
CA ILE A 122 -16.54 -2.30 -10.71
C ILE A 122 -17.67 -1.85 -11.65
N VAL A 123 -17.48 -1.93 -12.96
CA VAL A 123 -18.50 -1.53 -13.94
C VAL A 123 -19.68 -2.49 -13.92
N THR A 124 -19.44 -3.80 -13.87
CA THR A 124 -20.49 -4.81 -14.00
C THR A 124 -21.28 -5.07 -12.73
N GLN A 125 -20.62 -5.06 -11.56
CA GLN A 125 -21.23 -5.41 -10.27
C GLN A 125 -21.54 -4.20 -9.39
N TYR A 126 -20.82 -3.09 -9.59
CA TYR A 126 -20.94 -1.88 -8.76
C TYR A 126 -21.28 -0.63 -9.58
N HIS A 127 -21.79 -0.80 -10.81
CA HIS A 127 -22.27 0.27 -11.69
C HIS A 127 -21.26 1.41 -11.92
N GLY A 128 -19.96 1.09 -11.95
CA GLY A 128 -18.89 2.05 -12.18
C GLY A 128 -18.41 2.79 -10.93
N VAL A 129 -18.96 2.47 -9.75
CA VAL A 129 -18.59 3.08 -8.47
C VAL A 129 -17.69 2.13 -7.67
N LEU A 130 -16.52 2.59 -7.26
CA LEU A 130 -15.64 1.79 -6.39
C LEU A 130 -16.30 1.66 -5.00
N PRO A 131 -16.54 0.44 -4.49
CA PRO A 131 -17.08 0.26 -3.14
C PRO A 131 -16.08 0.72 -2.08
N SER A 132 -16.57 1.24 -0.96
CA SER A 132 -15.74 1.68 0.17
C SER A 132 -15.50 0.61 1.23
N ASP A 133 -16.05 -0.59 1.04
CA ASP A 133 -15.90 -1.70 1.98
C ASP A 133 -14.53 -2.38 1.80
N PHE A 134 -13.75 -2.41 2.88
CA PHE A 134 -12.38 -2.92 2.88
C PHE A 134 -12.30 -4.41 2.51
N GLU A 135 -13.20 -5.23 3.07
CA GLU A 135 -13.20 -6.68 2.83
C GLU A 135 -13.60 -6.98 1.38
N VAL A 136 -14.55 -6.22 0.83
CA VAL A 136 -14.94 -6.29 -0.59
C VAL A 136 -13.76 -5.92 -1.49
N LEU A 137 -13.07 -4.80 -1.22
CA LEU A 137 -11.95 -4.35 -2.04
C LEU A 137 -10.83 -5.39 -2.13
N GLN A 138 -10.57 -6.13 -1.05
CA GLN A 138 -9.55 -7.19 -1.05
C GLN A 138 -9.88 -8.39 -1.95
N THR A 139 -11.16 -8.57 -2.31
CA THR A 139 -11.54 -9.61 -3.26
C THR A 139 -11.15 -9.26 -4.69
N PHE A 140 -10.85 -7.99 -4.99
CA PHE A 140 -10.58 -7.53 -6.35
C PHE A 140 -9.15 -7.90 -6.79
N PRO A 141 -8.96 -8.28 -8.07
CA PRO A 141 -7.65 -8.62 -8.60
C PRO A 141 -6.60 -7.52 -8.38
N GLY A 142 -5.50 -7.87 -7.71
CA GLY A 142 -4.37 -6.95 -7.50
C GLY A 142 -4.56 -5.92 -6.39
N ILE A 143 -5.67 -5.98 -5.64
CA ILE A 143 -5.88 -5.18 -4.43
C ILE A 143 -5.57 -6.06 -3.21
N GLY A 144 -4.54 -5.70 -2.46
CA GLY A 144 -4.21 -6.33 -1.18
C GLY A 144 -4.48 -5.39 0.01
N LYS A 145 -4.17 -5.86 1.23
CA LYS A 145 -4.35 -5.12 2.49
C LYS A 145 -3.90 -3.66 2.43
N ALA A 146 -2.72 -3.39 1.85
CA ALA A 146 -2.14 -2.05 1.79
C ALA A 146 -2.86 -1.12 0.78
N THR A 147 -3.42 -1.66 -0.29
CA THR A 147 -4.13 -0.85 -1.33
C THR A 147 -5.61 -0.69 -1.00
N ALA A 148 -6.20 -1.60 -0.23
CA ALA A 148 -7.58 -1.50 0.24
C ALA A 148 -7.75 -0.51 1.42
N GLY A 149 -6.68 -0.26 2.18
CA GLY A 149 -6.68 0.57 3.39
C GLY A 149 -6.34 2.04 3.17
#